data_AF-A0A521IL64-F1
#
_entry.id   AF-A0A521IL64-F1
#
_cell.length_a   1.000
_cell.length_b   1.000
_cell.length_c   1.000
_cell.angle_alpha   90.00
_cell.angle_beta   90.00
_cell.angle_gamma   90.00
#
_symmetry.space_group_name_H-M   'P 1'
#
loop_
_entity.id
_entity.type
_entity.pdbx_description
1 polymer ?
#
loop_
_entity_poly.entity_id
_entity_poly.type
_entity_poly.pdbx_seq_one_letter_code
_entity_poly.pdbx_strand_id
1 'polypeptide(L)'
;MLSSIPSLLFGAITVTYTAVPLELKTAPGPYTSTAVIGIKLGTLRVDGGPIYTPVWGNTTEVASGTVKVKGPMSNGSNEAMFYLMSVAYPNGESQPPTIKVFSGAFLSIVSLPQNWVTVSADPFIVELWLLNTADTNNNTNNPSTTCSASDFQMNAAYTLESFRPEFSFVTANRPDRNANSMMQGQTGNANPSNGTYAIVNGNGGPDSTPIVESTAYTDPDNPNSPVMTYVDPSQIVSYSVFLSEQTKTFNLSEAVGTNRKDVNTMTITV
;
A
#
# COMPACT_ATOMS: atom_id res chain seq x y z
N MET A 1 -38.37 -26.05 -15.68
CA MET A 1 -37.29 -25.19 -16.19
C MET A 1 -36.34 -24.92 -15.04
N LEU A 2 -35.16 -25.54 -15.01
CA LEU A 2 -34.11 -25.17 -14.06
C LEU A 2 -33.52 -23.84 -14.53
N SER A 3 -33.83 -22.77 -13.80
CA SER A 3 -33.20 -21.46 -13.97
C SER A 3 -31.75 -21.57 -13.52
N SER A 4 -30.82 -21.31 -14.44
CA SER A 4 -29.39 -21.23 -14.19
C SER A 4 -29.08 -20.19 -13.12
N ILE A 5 -28.55 -20.64 -11.98
CA ILE A 5 -27.92 -19.75 -11.00
C ILE A 5 -26.71 -19.13 -11.71
N PRO A 6 -26.54 -17.78 -11.74
CA PRO A 6 -25.30 -17.19 -12.22
C PRO A 6 -24.19 -17.69 -11.31
N SER A 7 -23.30 -18.52 -11.85
CA SER A 7 -22.08 -18.92 -11.18
C SER A 7 -21.30 -17.65 -10.85
N LEU A 8 -21.28 -17.33 -9.56
CA LEU A 8 -20.61 -16.20 -8.96
C LEU A 8 -19.18 -16.07 -9.51
N LEU A 9 -18.84 -14.90 -10.05
CA LEU A 9 -17.51 -14.52 -10.53
C LEU A 9 -16.39 -14.72 -9.48
N PHE A 10 -16.75 -14.97 -8.22
CA PHE A 10 -15.83 -15.27 -7.12
C PHE A 10 -15.07 -16.58 -7.27
N GLY A 11 -15.51 -17.51 -8.11
CA GLY A 11 -14.73 -18.71 -8.43
C GLY A 11 -13.58 -18.45 -9.40
N ALA A 12 -13.59 -17.31 -10.13
CA ALA A 12 -12.65 -17.03 -11.20
C ALA A 12 -11.54 -16.04 -10.83
N ILE A 13 -11.77 -15.19 -9.82
CA ILE A 13 -10.79 -14.22 -9.32
C ILE A 13 -10.45 -14.50 -7.86
N THR A 14 -9.17 -14.47 -7.52
CA THR A 14 -8.70 -14.51 -6.13
C THR A 14 -8.11 -13.15 -5.78
N VAL A 15 -8.53 -12.57 -4.65
CA VAL A 15 -8.02 -11.27 -4.19
C VAL A 15 -7.31 -11.46 -2.85
N THR A 16 -6.05 -11.05 -2.82
CA THR A 16 -5.21 -11.11 -1.61
C THR A 16 -4.68 -9.72 -1.31
N TYR A 17 -4.94 -9.22 -0.10
CA TYR A 17 -4.34 -8.00 0.41
C TYR A 17 -3.26 -8.33 1.42
N THR A 18 -2.03 -7.91 1.13
CA THR A 18 -0.89 -8.06 2.04
C THR A 18 -0.54 -6.69 2.59
N ALA A 19 -0.96 -6.41 3.83
CA ALA A 19 -0.45 -5.28 4.59
C ALA A 19 1.04 -5.49 4.85
N VAL A 20 1.80 -4.39 4.90
CA VAL A 20 3.24 -4.43 5.18
C VAL A 20 3.56 -3.59 6.41
N PRO A 21 4.70 -3.85 7.07
CA PRO A 21 5.19 -2.98 8.13
C PRO A 21 5.27 -1.53 7.64
N LEU A 22 4.84 -0.61 8.50
CA LEU A 22 4.82 0.80 8.13
C LEU A 22 6.23 1.38 8.20
N GLU A 23 6.75 1.74 7.03
CA GLU A 23 8.07 2.35 6.88
C GLU A 23 7.92 3.66 6.10
N LEU A 24 8.28 4.78 6.74
CA LEU A 24 8.30 6.09 6.09
C LEU A 24 9.58 6.22 5.26
N LYS A 25 9.49 6.59 3.99
CA LYS A 25 10.61 6.64 3.05
C LYS A 25 10.56 7.86 2.14
N THR A 26 11.71 8.48 1.91
CA THR A 26 11.94 9.47 0.84
C THR A 26 11.94 8.80 -0.53
N ALA A 27 11.52 9.51 -1.57
CA ALA A 27 11.36 8.98 -2.93
C ALA A 27 10.68 7.59 -2.91
N PRO A 28 9.49 7.48 -2.27
CA PRO A 28 8.81 6.21 -2.13
C PRO A 28 8.52 5.62 -3.51
N GLY A 29 8.65 4.31 -3.68
CA GLY A 29 8.59 3.57 -4.96
C GLY A 29 7.72 4.13 -6.10
N PRO A 30 6.48 4.59 -5.87
CA PRO A 30 5.66 5.23 -6.91
C PRO A 30 6.15 6.60 -7.42
N TYR A 31 7.13 7.24 -6.77
CA TYR A 31 7.68 8.57 -7.07
C TYR A 31 9.20 8.55 -7.07
N THR A 32 9.81 9.38 -7.92
CA THR A 32 11.27 9.46 -8.04
C THR A 32 11.89 10.65 -7.31
N SER A 33 11.08 11.60 -6.86
CA SER A 33 11.56 12.83 -6.22
C SER A 33 11.89 12.65 -4.75
N THR A 34 13.05 13.15 -4.32
CA THR A 34 13.44 13.19 -2.91
C THR A 34 12.65 14.21 -2.09
N ALA A 35 11.88 15.09 -2.73
CA ALA A 35 10.96 15.99 -2.04
C ALA A 35 9.69 15.28 -1.56
N VAL A 36 9.38 14.12 -2.16
CA VAL A 36 8.25 13.27 -1.80
C VAL A 36 8.69 12.27 -0.74
N ILE A 37 7.87 12.13 0.30
CA ILE A 37 8.01 11.13 1.35
C ILE A 37 6.68 10.38 1.50
N GLY A 38 6.74 9.10 1.81
CA GLY A 38 5.54 8.28 1.89
C GLY A 38 5.74 6.93 2.54
N ILE A 39 4.61 6.24 2.72
CA ILE A 39 4.49 4.96 3.43
C ILE A 39 3.73 4.02 2.51
N LYS A 40 4.27 2.82 2.29
CA LYS A 40 3.50 1.73 1.68
C LYS A 40 2.62 1.11 2.75
N LEU A 41 1.32 1.06 2.53
CA LEU A 41 0.37 0.43 3.47
C LEU A 41 0.23 -1.06 3.16
N GLY A 42 0.24 -1.42 1.88
CA GLY A 42 0.14 -2.80 1.45
C GLY A 42 -0.08 -2.95 -0.04
N THR A 43 -0.26 -4.19 -0.46
CA THR A 43 -0.47 -4.57 -1.85
C THR A 43 -1.69 -5.48 -1.96
N LEU A 44 -2.62 -5.09 -2.84
CA LEU A 44 -3.69 -5.94 -3.34
C LEU A 44 -3.21 -6.65 -4.60
N ARG A 45 -3.23 -7.98 -4.57
CA ARG A 45 -2.98 -8.86 -5.71
C ARG A 45 -4.29 -9.50 -6.13
N VAL A 46 -4.64 -9.37 -7.41
CA VAL A 46 -5.80 -10.03 -8.01
C VAL A 46 -5.31 -11.02 -9.05
N ASP A 47 -5.53 -12.30 -8.79
CA ASP A 47 -5.15 -13.39 -9.69
C ASP A 47 -6.38 -13.95 -10.40
N GLY A 48 -6.22 -14.28 -11.68
CA GLY A 48 -7.23 -14.97 -12.48
C GLY A 48 -8.39 -14.09 -12.97
N GLY A 49 -9.18 -14.69 -13.86
CA GLY A 49 -10.37 -14.11 -14.49
C GLY A 49 -10.10 -12.83 -15.31
N PRO A 50 -11.04 -12.44 -16.17
CA PRO A 50 -11.03 -11.07 -16.66
C PRO A 50 -11.53 -10.13 -15.55
N ILE A 51 -10.75 -9.11 -15.21
CA ILE A 51 -11.09 -8.12 -14.19
C ILE A 51 -11.71 -6.91 -14.87
N TYR A 52 -13.01 -6.68 -14.62
CA TYR A 52 -13.75 -5.58 -15.22
C TYR A 52 -13.93 -4.42 -14.23
N THR A 53 -13.56 -3.21 -14.66
CA THR A 53 -13.76 -1.95 -13.95
C THR A 53 -13.52 -2.07 -12.43
N PRO A 54 -12.27 -2.36 -11.99
CA PRO A 54 -11.96 -2.54 -10.58
C PRO A 54 -12.14 -1.22 -9.81
N VAL A 55 -12.74 -1.29 -8.63
CA VAL A 55 -13.11 -0.15 -7.78
C VAL A 55 -12.79 -0.47 -6.32
N TRP A 56 -12.24 0.49 -5.59
CA TRP A 56 -12.27 0.49 -4.13
C TRP A 56 -13.68 0.92 -3.69
N GLY A 57 -14.41 0.02 -3.05
CA GLY A 57 -15.71 0.29 -2.43
C GLY A 57 -15.56 0.76 -0.98
N ASN A 58 -16.63 1.38 -0.48
CA ASN A 58 -16.78 1.87 0.90
C ASN A 58 -15.65 2.76 1.40
N THR A 59 -15.19 3.69 0.58
CA THR A 59 -14.08 4.58 0.92
C THR A 59 -14.48 5.77 1.81
N THR A 60 -15.65 5.72 2.45
CA THR A 60 -16.25 6.87 3.14
C THR A 60 -15.40 7.37 4.31
N GLU A 61 -14.75 6.46 5.03
CA GLU A 61 -13.86 6.79 6.17
C GLU A 61 -12.63 7.61 5.77
N VAL A 62 -12.28 7.59 4.48
CA VAL A 62 -11.16 8.33 3.89
C VAL A 62 -11.60 9.19 2.70
N ALA A 63 -12.88 9.58 2.64
CA ALA A 63 -13.43 10.26 1.47
C ALA A 63 -12.76 11.60 1.12
N SER A 64 -12.06 12.23 2.07
CA SER A 64 -11.23 13.41 1.82
C SER A 64 -9.90 13.10 1.13
N GLY A 65 -9.50 11.83 1.12
CA GLY A 65 -8.20 11.36 0.65
C GLY A 65 -7.04 11.75 1.55
N THR A 66 -7.27 12.40 2.69
CA THR A 66 -6.22 12.94 3.55
C THR A 66 -6.11 12.20 4.88
N VAL A 67 -4.88 11.97 5.32
CA VAL A 67 -4.54 11.27 6.56
C VAL A 67 -3.50 12.09 7.30
N LYS A 68 -3.69 12.31 8.60
CA LYS A 68 -2.75 13.08 9.40
C LYS A 68 -1.63 12.19 9.93
N VAL A 69 -0.39 12.58 9.65
CA VAL A 69 0.83 12.01 10.22
C VAL A 69 1.32 12.91 11.35
N LYS A 70 1.55 12.35 12.53
CA LYS A 70 2.15 13.05 13.67
C LYS A 70 3.55 12.54 13.96
N GLY A 71 4.42 13.44 14.41
CA GLY A 71 5.79 13.13 14.82
C GLY A 71 6.68 14.36 14.70
N PRO A 72 7.93 14.27 15.16
CA PRO A 72 8.80 15.43 15.24
C PRO A 72 9.27 15.88 13.85
N MET A 73 9.24 17.20 13.61
CA MET A 73 9.73 17.81 12.36
C MET A 73 10.68 18.96 12.67
N SER A 74 11.70 19.16 11.83
CA SER A 74 12.72 20.20 11.99
C SER A 74 12.18 21.61 11.79
N ASN A 75 11.07 21.77 11.06
CA ASN A 75 10.39 23.04 10.85
C ASN A 75 9.54 23.52 12.06
N GLY A 76 9.55 22.77 13.17
CA GLY A 76 8.78 23.06 14.38
C GLY A 76 7.32 22.60 14.36
N SER A 77 6.85 22.04 13.24
CA SER A 77 5.55 21.36 13.17
C SER A 77 5.62 19.99 13.85
N ASN A 78 4.46 19.47 14.28
CA ASN A 78 4.34 18.10 14.79
C ASN A 78 3.31 17.28 14.01
N GLU A 79 2.71 17.86 12.96
CA GLU A 79 1.67 17.25 12.15
C GLU A 79 1.91 17.60 10.68
N ALA A 80 1.70 16.63 9.80
CA ALA A 80 1.67 16.81 8.35
C ALA A 80 0.48 16.04 7.78
N MET A 81 -0.15 16.59 6.75
CA MET A 81 -1.19 15.89 6.02
C MET A 81 -0.56 15.02 4.95
N PHE A 82 -0.98 13.78 4.81
CA PHE A 82 -0.61 12.88 3.73
C PHE A 82 -1.86 12.56 2.93
N TYR A 83 -1.68 12.12 1.69
CA TYR A 83 -2.74 11.76 0.78
C TYR A 83 -2.72 10.25 0.56
N LEU A 84 -3.88 9.61 0.72
CA LEU A 84 -4.07 8.20 0.42
C LEU A 84 -4.19 8.02 -1.09
N MET A 85 -3.31 7.18 -1.63
CA MET A 85 -3.17 6.91 -3.05
C MET A 85 -3.42 5.45 -3.37
N SER A 86 -4.15 5.23 -4.46
CA SER A 86 -4.20 3.96 -5.18
C SER A 86 -3.21 4.00 -6.33
N VAL A 87 -2.24 3.10 -6.34
CA VAL A 87 -1.23 2.95 -7.41
C VAL A 87 -1.46 1.60 -8.09
N ALA A 88 -2.03 1.60 -9.29
CA ALA A 88 -2.43 0.38 -9.99
C ALA A 88 -1.56 0.12 -11.22
N TYR A 89 -1.28 -1.15 -11.50
CA TYR A 89 -0.49 -1.60 -12.65
C TYR A 89 -1.35 -2.38 -13.64
N PRO A 90 -2.28 -1.72 -14.38
CA PRO A 90 -3.28 -2.40 -15.20
C PRO A 90 -2.71 -3.16 -16.40
N ASN A 91 -1.47 -2.88 -16.77
CA ASN A 91 -0.75 -3.51 -17.89
C ASN A 91 0.55 -4.20 -17.42
N GLY A 92 0.68 -4.47 -16.11
CA GLY A 92 1.86 -5.09 -15.49
C GLY A 92 2.80 -4.08 -14.83
N GLU A 93 3.58 -4.54 -13.85
CA GLU A 93 4.45 -3.70 -13.00
C GLU A 93 5.61 -3.03 -13.76
N SER A 94 5.98 -3.56 -14.92
CA SER A 94 6.99 -2.95 -15.79
C SER A 94 6.46 -1.78 -16.63
N GLN A 95 5.15 -1.54 -16.60
CA GLN A 95 4.50 -0.44 -17.32
C GLN A 95 4.17 0.72 -16.37
N PRO A 96 4.00 1.95 -16.88
CA PRO A 96 3.62 3.08 -16.05
C PRO A 96 2.36 2.80 -15.22
N PRO A 97 2.35 3.12 -13.91
CA PRO A 97 1.19 2.94 -13.06
C PRO A 97 0.09 3.97 -13.37
N THR A 98 -1.14 3.64 -12.98
CA THR A 98 -2.23 4.59 -12.79
C THR A 98 -2.27 5.00 -11.32
N ILE A 99 -2.03 6.28 -11.03
CA ILE A 99 -2.03 6.81 -9.66
C ILE A 99 -3.30 7.65 -9.45
N LYS A 100 -3.97 7.45 -8.32
CA LYS A 100 -5.18 8.21 -7.96
C LYS A 100 -5.24 8.52 -6.47
N VAL A 101 -5.64 9.75 -6.18
CA VAL A 101 -6.00 10.17 -4.82
C VAL A 101 -7.37 9.62 -4.46
N PHE A 102 -7.51 9.08 -3.26
CA PHE A 102 -8.82 8.68 -2.74
C PHE A 102 -9.76 9.88 -2.63
N SER A 103 -10.99 9.69 -3.08
CA SER A 103 -12.05 10.70 -2.97
C SER A 103 -13.42 10.05 -3.03
N GLY A 104 -14.37 10.58 -2.26
CA GLY A 104 -15.77 10.11 -2.26
C GLY A 104 -15.97 8.76 -1.58
N ALA A 105 -17.12 8.13 -1.84
CA ALA A 105 -17.53 6.87 -1.22
C ALA A 105 -17.04 5.61 -1.98
N PHE A 106 -16.53 5.78 -3.19
CA PHE A 106 -15.81 4.75 -3.94
C PHE A 106 -14.82 5.40 -4.89
N LEU A 107 -13.75 4.67 -5.22
CA LEU A 107 -12.71 5.12 -6.14
C LEU A 107 -12.49 4.07 -7.23
N SER A 108 -12.67 4.45 -8.50
CA SER A 108 -12.23 3.59 -9.60
C SER A 108 -10.71 3.39 -9.51
N ILE A 109 -10.24 2.15 -9.48
CA ILE A 109 -8.80 1.83 -9.40
C ILE A 109 -8.12 2.18 -10.72
N VAL A 110 -8.79 1.86 -11.82
CA VAL A 110 -8.37 2.20 -13.19
C VAL A 110 -9.52 2.97 -13.83
N SER A 111 -9.24 4.10 -14.50
CA SER A 111 -10.25 4.79 -15.32
C SER A 111 -9.68 5.12 -16.68
N LEU A 112 -10.42 4.73 -17.72
CA LEU A 112 -10.19 5.10 -19.10
C LEU A 112 -11.28 6.08 -19.55
N PRO A 113 -11.09 6.79 -20.69
CA PRO A 113 -12.06 7.76 -21.20
C PRO A 113 -13.48 7.20 -21.40
N GLN A 114 -13.60 5.89 -21.59
CA GLN A 114 -14.87 5.19 -21.79
C GLN A 114 -15.61 4.88 -20.47
N ASN A 115 -15.03 5.18 -19.29
CA ASN A 115 -15.59 4.91 -17.95
C ASN A 115 -15.76 3.43 -17.55
N TRP A 116 -15.43 2.48 -18.43
CA TRP A 116 -15.24 1.05 -18.14
C TRP A 116 -13.90 0.58 -18.68
N VAL A 117 -13.37 -0.52 -18.12
CA VAL A 117 -12.06 -1.06 -18.50
C VAL A 117 -12.01 -2.56 -18.23
N THR A 118 -11.28 -3.30 -19.06
CA THR A 118 -10.83 -4.66 -18.73
C THR A 118 -9.34 -4.59 -18.44
N VAL A 119 -8.92 -5.05 -17.27
CA VAL A 119 -7.49 -5.12 -16.91
C VAL A 119 -6.83 -6.23 -17.72
N SER A 120 -5.64 -5.96 -18.24
CA SER A 120 -4.88 -6.91 -19.06
C SER A 120 -3.79 -7.65 -18.27
N ALA A 121 -3.35 -7.07 -17.15
CA ALA A 121 -2.37 -7.68 -16.26
C ALA A 121 -2.92 -8.91 -15.53
N ASP A 122 -2.13 -9.98 -15.49
CA ASP A 122 -2.37 -11.17 -14.67
C ASP A 122 -1.01 -11.62 -14.09
N PRO A 123 -0.77 -11.47 -12.77
CA PRO A 123 -1.66 -10.86 -11.78
C PRO A 123 -1.88 -9.36 -12.00
N PHE A 124 -3.02 -8.85 -11.57
CA PHE A 124 -3.24 -7.42 -11.43
C PHE A 124 -2.81 -6.93 -10.05
N ILE A 125 -1.87 -5.98 -10.03
CA ILE A 125 -1.28 -5.42 -8.81
C ILE A 125 -1.80 -4.01 -8.56
N VAL A 126 -2.22 -3.75 -7.32
CA VAL A 126 -2.60 -2.43 -6.82
C VAL A 126 -1.94 -2.21 -5.47
N GLU A 127 -1.24 -1.10 -5.31
CA GLU A 127 -0.63 -0.71 -4.05
C GLU A 127 -1.37 0.46 -3.41
N LEU A 128 -1.36 0.48 -2.09
CA LEU A 128 -1.87 1.60 -1.29
C LEU A 128 -0.72 2.33 -0.63
N TRP A 129 -0.73 3.65 -0.79
CA TRP A 129 0.34 4.53 -0.31
C TRP A 129 -0.23 5.74 0.43
N LEU A 130 0.46 6.21 1.46
CA LEU A 130 0.29 7.55 2.01
C LEU A 130 1.46 8.40 1.57
N LEU A 131 1.20 9.57 0.98
CA LEU A 131 2.22 10.43 0.38
C LEU A 131 2.03 11.89 0.78
N ASN A 132 3.10 12.65 0.95
CA ASN A 132 3.01 14.09 1.22
C ASN A 132 2.66 14.94 -0.02
N THR A 133 2.10 14.34 -1.07
CA THR A 133 1.62 15.05 -2.27
C THR A 133 0.34 14.44 -2.80
N ALA A 134 -0.52 15.29 -3.37
CA ALA A 134 -1.73 14.89 -4.08
C ALA A 134 -1.49 14.69 -5.60
N ASP A 135 -0.28 15.01 -6.07
CA ASP A 135 0.04 14.97 -7.50
C ASP A 135 0.15 13.52 -7.96
N THR A 136 -0.64 13.17 -8.98
CA THR A 136 -0.71 11.81 -9.54
C THR A 136 0.37 11.56 -10.60
N ASN A 137 1.19 12.57 -10.90
CA ASN A 137 2.37 12.43 -11.74
C ASN A 137 3.57 11.96 -10.92
N ASN A 138 4.10 10.78 -11.24
CA ASN A 138 5.19 10.14 -10.50
C ASN A 138 6.54 10.89 -10.56
N ASN A 139 6.71 11.82 -11.50
CA ASN A 139 7.92 12.63 -11.63
C ASN A 139 7.83 14.00 -10.93
N THR A 140 6.76 14.25 -10.17
CA THR A 140 6.54 15.52 -9.49
C THR A 140 7.62 15.83 -8.44
N ASN A 141 7.96 17.10 -8.32
CA ASN A 141 8.80 17.64 -7.23
C ASN A 141 7.98 18.51 -6.26
N ASN A 142 6.65 18.45 -6.33
CA ASN A 142 5.77 19.36 -5.61
C ASN A 142 5.10 18.65 -4.42
N PRO A 143 5.65 18.76 -3.19
CA PRO A 143 4.91 18.31 -2.02
C PRO A 143 3.64 19.18 -1.88
N SER A 144 2.47 18.54 -1.81
CA SER A 144 1.17 19.23 -1.68
C SER A 144 0.86 19.61 -0.23
N THR A 145 1.89 19.61 0.61
CA THR A 145 1.83 19.76 2.05
C THR A 145 2.79 20.85 2.46
N THR A 146 2.54 21.45 3.63
CA THR A 146 3.47 22.44 4.20
C THR A 146 4.82 21.84 4.59
N CYS A 147 4.93 20.51 4.68
CA CYS A 147 6.15 19.81 5.07
C CYS A 147 6.76 19.06 3.88
N SER A 148 8.02 19.38 3.57
CA SER A 148 8.81 18.61 2.60
C SER A 148 9.43 17.39 3.28
N ALA A 149 9.92 16.43 2.51
CA ALA A 149 10.59 15.25 3.08
C ALA A 149 11.77 15.60 4.01
N SER A 150 12.47 16.71 3.75
CA SER A 150 13.57 17.23 4.58
C SER A 150 13.15 17.69 5.98
N ASP A 151 11.85 17.93 6.20
CA ASP A 151 11.34 18.38 7.48
C ASP A 151 11.19 17.22 8.47
N PHE A 152 11.09 15.99 7.98
CA PHE A 152 10.93 14.79 8.82
C PHE A 152 12.29 14.41 9.44
N GLN A 153 12.30 14.25 10.77
CA GLN A 153 13.47 13.81 11.52
C GLN A 153 13.69 12.31 11.35
N MET A 154 14.88 11.94 10.86
CA MET A 154 15.32 10.55 10.82
C MET A 154 15.42 9.96 12.24
N ASN A 155 15.21 8.64 12.35
CA ASN A 155 15.21 7.89 13.61
C ASN A 155 14.13 8.34 14.61
N ALA A 156 13.08 8.98 14.12
CA ALA A 156 11.90 9.31 14.91
C ALA A 156 10.74 8.36 14.62
N ALA A 157 9.88 8.21 15.62
CA ALA A 157 8.59 7.55 15.48
C ALA A 157 7.54 8.55 14.97
N TYR A 158 6.71 8.07 14.06
CA TYR A 158 5.56 8.78 13.53
C TYR A 158 4.30 7.93 13.70
N THR A 159 3.14 8.59 13.76
CA THR A 159 1.86 7.90 13.98
C THR A 159 0.77 8.38 13.02
N LEU A 160 -0.14 7.49 12.63
CA LEU A 160 -1.35 7.83 11.86
C LEU A 160 -2.55 7.95 12.81
N GLU A 161 -3.01 9.16 13.11
CA GLU A 161 -4.07 9.35 14.12
C GLU A 161 -5.41 8.73 13.67
N SER A 162 -5.92 7.77 14.45
CA SER A 162 -7.23 7.12 14.22
C SER A 162 -7.40 6.50 12.83
N PHE A 163 -6.30 6.18 12.13
CA PHE A 163 -6.35 5.66 10.77
C PHE A 163 -6.56 4.15 10.79
N ARG A 164 -7.83 3.71 10.71
CA ARG A 164 -8.22 2.29 10.68
C ARG A 164 -9.22 1.97 9.56
N PRO A 165 -9.02 2.45 8.32
CA PRO A 165 -10.03 2.24 7.29
C PRO A 165 -10.09 0.78 6.86
N GLU A 166 -11.29 0.35 6.55
CA GLU A 166 -11.53 -0.88 5.82
C GLU A 166 -12.08 -0.54 4.42
N PHE A 167 -11.78 -1.40 3.46
CA PHE A 167 -12.35 -1.27 2.13
C PHE A 167 -12.80 -2.62 1.60
N SER A 168 -13.39 -2.58 0.42
CA SER A 168 -13.65 -3.75 -0.39
C SER A 168 -13.15 -3.55 -1.81
N PHE A 169 -12.77 -4.67 -2.44
CA PHE A 169 -12.54 -4.70 -3.86
C PHE A 169 -13.85 -5.02 -4.57
N VAL A 170 -14.31 -4.11 -5.41
CA VAL A 170 -15.52 -4.28 -6.22
C VAL A 170 -15.11 -4.40 -7.68
N THR A 171 -15.70 -5.36 -8.39
CA THR A 171 -15.53 -5.52 -9.83
C THR A 171 -16.89 -5.59 -10.52
N ALA A 172 -16.94 -5.09 -11.75
CA ALA A 172 -18.11 -5.24 -12.59
C ALA A 172 -18.32 -6.71 -12.98
N ASN A 173 -19.59 -7.11 -13.12
CA ASN A 173 -19.91 -8.47 -13.56
C ASN A 173 -19.80 -8.67 -15.09
N ARG A 174 -19.58 -7.60 -15.85
CA ARG A 174 -19.50 -7.58 -17.32
C ARG A 174 -18.56 -6.46 -17.81
N PRO A 175 -17.96 -6.60 -19.00
CA PRO A 175 -16.96 -5.65 -19.52
C PRO A 175 -17.50 -4.25 -19.89
N ASP A 176 -18.80 -4.10 -20.05
CA ASP A 176 -19.48 -2.87 -20.52
C ASP A 176 -20.09 -2.06 -19.37
N ARG A 177 -19.68 -2.30 -18.12
CA ARG A 177 -20.21 -1.62 -16.93
C ARG A 177 -19.20 -0.62 -16.40
N ASN A 178 -19.65 0.62 -16.24
CA ASN A 178 -18.89 1.68 -15.59
C ASN A 178 -19.08 1.67 -14.07
N ALA A 179 -18.15 2.33 -13.36
CA ALA A 179 -18.14 2.41 -11.90
C ALA A 179 -19.48 2.89 -11.31
N ASN A 180 -20.08 3.96 -11.85
CA ASN A 180 -21.34 4.48 -11.31
C ASN A 180 -22.49 3.46 -11.39
N SER A 181 -22.55 2.65 -12.45
CA SER A 181 -23.59 1.64 -12.61
C SER A 181 -23.43 0.42 -11.70
N MET A 182 -22.19 0.12 -11.30
CA MET A 182 -21.84 -1.01 -10.42
C MET A 182 -21.88 -0.65 -8.94
N MET A 183 -22.05 0.62 -8.57
CA MET A 183 -22.16 1.08 -7.18
C MET A 183 -23.60 1.50 -6.81
N GLN A 184 -23.98 1.35 -5.54
CA GLN A 184 -25.26 1.78 -4.98
C GLN A 184 -25.21 3.26 -4.59
N GLY A 185 -25.14 4.14 -5.58
CA GLY A 185 -25.07 5.58 -5.37
C GLY A 185 -23.85 5.99 -4.53
N GLN A 186 -24.05 6.89 -3.57
CA GLN A 186 -22.98 7.46 -2.73
C GLN A 186 -22.65 6.60 -1.50
N THR A 187 -23.11 5.36 -1.43
CA THR A 187 -22.83 4.49 -0.27
C THR A 187 -21.49 3.80 -0.36
N GLY A 188 -20.91 3.69 -1.56
CA GLY A 188 -19.72 2.88 -1.77
C GLY A 188 -19.99 1.38 -1.86
N ASN A 189 -21.26 0.97 -1.81
CA ASN A 189 -21.62 -0.44 -1.88
C ASN A 189 -21.78 -0.96 -3.31
N ALA A 190 -21.51 -2.25 -3.54
CA ALA A 190 -21.71 -2.88 -4.84
C ALA A 190 -23.21 -3.03 -5.17
N ASN A 191 -23.64 -2.60 -6.35
CA ASN A 191 -24.97 -2.87 -6.87
C ASN A 191 -25.04 -4.33 -7.32
N PRO A 192 -25.83 -5.20 -6.68
CA PRO A 192 -25.79 -6.65 -6.93
C PRO A 192 -26.17 -7.04 -8.38
N SER A 193 -26.80 -6.15 -9.13
CA SER A 193 -27.16 -6.38 -10.54
C SER A 193 -26.01 -6.13 -11.51
N ASN A 194 -25.01 -5.32 -11.14
CA ASN A 194 -23.97 -4.82 -12.05
C ASN A 194 -22.54 -4.95 -11.50
N GLY A 195 -22.39 -5.08 -10.19
CA GLY A 195 -21.12 -5.14 -9.48
C GLY A 195 -21.16 -6.14 -8.35
N THR A 196 -19.99 -6.54 -7.88
CA THR A 196 -19.89 -7.56 -6.84
C THR A 196 -18.61 -7.39 -6.02
N TYR A 197 -18.67 -7.65 -4.72
CA TYR A 197 -17.51 -7.58 -3.82
C TYR A 197 -16.68 -8.83 -3.92
N ALA A 198 -15.45 -8.74 -4.40
CA ALA A 198 -14.55 -9.89 -4.32
C ALA A 198 -14.22 -10.22 -2.87
N ILE A 199 -14.06 -11.51 -2.60
CA ILE A 199 -13.57 -11.99 -1.31
C ILE A 199 -12.09 -11.66 -1.22
N VAL A 200 -11.69 -10.85 -0.24
CA VAL A 200 -10.31 -10.46 0.00
C VAL A 200 -9.78 -11.22 1.21
N ASN A 201 -8.70 -11.97 1.05
CA ASN A 201 -8.13 -12.81 2.12
C ASN A 201 -9.15 -13.77 2.77
N GLY A 202 -10.18 -14.20 2.04
CA GLY A 202 -11.25 -15.05 2.57
C GLY A 202 -12.40 -14.30 3.26
N ASN A 203 -12.28 -12.98 3.47
CA ASN A 203 -13.34 -12.14 4.03
C ASN A 203 -14.18 -11.50 2.92
N GLY A 204 -15.50 -11.66 3.00
CA GLY A 204 -16.44 -11.07 2.04
C GLY A 204 -17.22 -9.91 2.64
N GLY A 205 -17.65 -8.98 1.80
CA GLY A 205 -18.56 -7.90 2.19
C GLY A 205 -17.99 -6.48 1.99
N PRO A 206 -18.81 -5.46 2.32
CA PRO A 206 -18.49 -4.05 2.10
C PRO A 206 -17.22 -3.55 2.78
N ASP A 207 -16.97 -4.02 4.00
CA ASP A 207 -15.82 -3.67 4.84
C ASP A 207 -15.16 -4.99 5.22
N SER A 208 -14.17 -5.40 4.41
CA SER A 208 -13.59 -6.75 4.51
C SER A 208 -12.07 -6.77 4.40
N THR A 209 -11.47 -5.66 3.98
CA THR A 209 -10.02 -5.52 3.77
C THR A 209 -9.45 -4.48 4.73
N PRO A 210 -8.84 -4.90 5.85
CA PRO A 210 -8.08 -3.99 6.70
C PRO A 210 -6.81 -3.56 5.98
N ILE A 211 -6.45 -2.30 6.12
CA ILE A 211 -5.42 -1.65 5.29
C ILE A 211 -4.08 -1.55 5.98
N VAL A 212 -4.12 -1.48 7.30
CA VAL A 212 -2.94 -1.38 8.13
C VAL A 212 -2.75 -2.70 8.83
N GLU A 213 -1.49 -3.14 8.92
CA GLU A 213 -1.17 -4.35 9.66
C GLU A 213 -1.58 -4.19 11.14
N SER A 214 -2.24 -5.20 11.71
CA SER A 214 -2.73 -5.13 13.10
C SER A 214 -1.62 -4.89 14.13
N THR A 215 -0.41 -5.36 13.83
CA THR A 215 0.80 -5.18 14.64
C THR A 215 1.31 -3.74 14.64
N ALA A 216 0.84 -2.88 13.72
CA ALA A 216 1.24 -1.48 13.70
C ALA A 216 0.67 -0.68 14.88
N TYR A 217 -0.38 -1.16 15.56
CA TYR A 217 -1.08 -0.44 16.64
C TYR A 217 -0.55 -0.74 18.05
N THR A 218 0.70 -1.18 18.17
CA THR A 218 1.27 -1.66 19.44
C THR A 218 1.86 -0.56 20.33
N ASP A 219 1.62 0.73 20.03
CA ASP A 219 2.07 1.84 20.88
C ASP A 219 1.35 1.82 22.24
N PRO A 220 2.04 1.68 23.37
CA PRO A 220 1.41 1.76 24.68
C PRO A 220 0.82 3.15 24.99
N ASP A 221 1.43 4.22 24.47
CA ASP A 221 1.01 5.60 24.70
C ASP A 221 -0.13 6.00 23.73
N ASN A 222 -0.25 5.31 22.60
CA ASN A 222 -1.29 5.53 21.61
C ASN A 222 -1.77 4.23 20.92
N PRO A 223 -2.43 3.31 21.65
CA PRO A 223 -2.78 1.96 21.17
C PRO A 223 -3.79 1.95 20.02
N ASN A 224 -4.32 3.13 19.68
CA ASN A 224 -5.30 3.30 18.62
C ASN A 224 -4.70 3.79 17.30
N SER A 225 -3.43 4.21 17.29
CA SER A 225 -2.76 4.74 16.10
C SER A 225 -1.66 3.80 15.61
N PRO A 226 -1.56 3.52 14.30
CA PRO A 226 -0.40 2.82 13.75
C PRO A 226 0.87 3.62 13.99
N VAL A 227 1.94 2.95 14.44
CA VAL A 227 3.29 3.49 14.57
C VAL A 227 4.11 3.09 13.36
N MET A 228 4.96 4.01 12.93
CA MET A 228 5.95 3.79 11.89
C MET A 228 7.26 4.50 12.23
N THR A 229 8.37 3.96 11.74
CA THR A 229 9.68 4.57 11.91
C THR A 229 10.13 5.22 10.61
N TYR A 230 10.68 6.42 10.70
CA TYR A 230 11.49 6.96 9.60
C TYR A 230 12.94 6.55 9.80
N VAL A 231 13.28 5.40 9.24
CA VAL A 231 14.66 4.96 9.09
C VAL A 231 15.00 5.09 7.60
N ASP A 232 16.17 5.66 7.30
CA ASP A 232 16.73 5.68 5.94
C ASP A 232 16.51 4.30 5.29
N PRO A 233 15.90 4.19 4.08
CA PRO A 233 15.58 2.91 3.46
C PRO A 233 16.81 2.01 3.45
N SER A 234 16.81 0.99 4.32
CA SER A 234 17.81 -0.07 4.46
C SER A 234 19.20 0.35 3.99
N GLN A 235 20.01 0.94 4.87
CA GLN A 235 21.45 0.87 4.64
C GLN A 235 21.82 -0.60 4.47
N ILE A 236 22.22 -0.97 3.26
CA ILE A 236 22.94 -2.21 3.01
C ILE A 236 24.07 -2.21 4.03
N VAL A 237 24.04 -3.15 4.98
CA VAL A 237 25.14 -3.34 5.92
C VAL A 237 26.37 -3.70 5.08
N SER A 238 27.21 -2.71 4.84
CA SER A 238 28.43 -2.86 4.07
C SER A 238 29.54 -3.24 5.03
N TYR A 239 29.95 -4.50 5.00
CA TYR A 239 31.11 -4.99 5.73
C TYR A 239 32.37 -4.67 4.93
N SER A 240 33.32 -3.94 5.54
CA SER A 240 34.69 -3.83 5.01
C SER A 240 35.57 -4.84 5.74
N VAL A 241 36.16 -5.77 5.00
CA VAL A 241 37.03 -6.83 5.54
C VAL A 241 38.48 -6.51 5.16
N PHE A 242 39.36 -6.46 6.17
CA PHE A 242 40.81 -6.50 5.96
C PHE A 242 41.28 -7.94 6.08
N LEU A 243 41.97 -8.44 5.05
CA LEU A 243 42.37 -9.83 4.88
C LEU A 243 43.81 -10.04 5.37
N SER A 244 44.04 -11.00 6.28
CA SER A 244 45.40 -11.42 6.67
C SER A 244 45.69 -12.91 6.55
N GLU A 245 44.70 -13.82 6.51
CA GLU A 245 44.91 -15.26 6.27
C GLU A 245 43.76 -15.88 5.43
N GLN A 246 43.72 -17.20 5.14
CA GLN A 246 42.84 -17.78 4.10
C GLN A 246 41.52 -18.50 4.51
N THR A 247 41.35 -19.13 5.69
CA THR A 247 40.01 -19.72 6.08
C THR A 247 39.89 -20.12 7.57
N LYS A 248 38.69 -20.06 8.18
CA LYS A 248 38.37 -20.49 9.58
C LYS A 248 36.86 -20.74 9.81
N THR A 249 36.46 -21.62 10.73
CA THR A 249 35.04 -21.95 11.06
C THR A 249 34.74 -21.76 12.56
N PHE A 250 33.55 -21.25 12.93
CA PHE A 250 33.07 -21.09 14.32
C PHE A 250 31.53 -21.02 14.40
N ASN A 251 30.94 -21.18 15.60
CA ASN A 251 29.48 -21.06 15.83
C ASN A 251 29.06 -19.61 16.11
N LEU A 252 27.92 -19.18 15.55
CA LEU A 252 27.44 -17.79 15.67
C LEU A 252 27.17 -17.33 17.12
N SER A 253 26.74 -18.26 17.97
CA SER A 253 26.45 -18.01 19.40
C SER A 253 27.70 -17.65 20.22
N GLU A 254 28.90 -17.94 19.70
CA GLU A 254 30.18 -17.68 20.39
C GLU A 254 30.73 -16.27 20.12
N ALA A 255 30.06 -15.48 19.27
CA ALA A 255 30.51 -14.16 18.81
C ALA A 255 29.64 -12.99 19.32
N VAL A 256 28.85 -13.19 20.38
CA VAL A 256 28.00 -12.15 20.98
C VAL A 256 28.73 -11.45 22.13
N GLY A 257 28.67 -10.10 22.19
CA GLY A 257 29.35 -9.29 23.21
C GLY A 257 30.77 -8.85 22.80
N THR A 258 31.69 -8.70 23.76
CA THR A 258 33.08 -8.27 23.51
C THR A 258 33.98 -9.36 22.92
N ASN A 259 33.47 -10.58 22.76
CA ASN A 259 34.21 -11.72 22.22
C ASN A 259 34.22 -11.68 20.69
N ARG A 260 35.12 -10.87 20.15
CA ARG A 260 35.37 -10.78 18.70
C ARG A 260 36.08 -12.03 18.18
N LYS A 261 35.56 -12.61 17.10
CA LYS A 261 36.23 -13.69 16.34
C LYS A 261 36.50 -13.23 14.93
N ASP A 262 37.78 -13.24 14.54
CA ASP A 262 38.20 -12.85 13.20
C ASP A 262 38.17 -14.06 12.25
N VAL A 263 37.63 -13.86 11.04
CA VAL A 263 37.41 -14.88 10.01
C VAL A 263 37.76 -14.34 8.62
N ASN A 264 38.39 -15.18 7.81
CA ASN A 264 38.94 -14.82 6.51
C ASN A 264 37.98 -15.02 5.32
N THR A 265 36.97 -15.87 5.47
CA THR A 265 35.92 -16.07 4.46
C THR A 265 34.65 -16.50 5.19
N MET A 266 33.53 -15.86 4.86
CA MET A 266 32.23 -16.19 5.42
C MET A 266 31.33 -16.67 4.28
N THR A 267 30.91 -17.93 4.34
CA THR A 267 29.84 -18.45 3.48
C THR A 267 28.59 -18.49 4.33
N ILE A 268 27.67 -17.57 4.07
CA ILE A 268 26.32 -17.63 4.65
C ILE A 268 25.49 -18.51 3.74
N THR A 269 24.88 -19.55 4.28
CA THR A 269 23.89 -20.36 3.58
C THR A 269 22.59 -20.27 4.35
N VAL A 270 21.89 -19.14 4.18
CA VAL A 270 20.43 -19.01 4.31
C VAL A 270 19.99 -17.88 3.37
#